data_AF-A0A1B6EWQ8-F1
#
_entry.id   AF-A0A1B6EWQ8-F1
#
_cell.length_a   1.000
_cell.length_b   1.000
_cell.length_c   1.000
_cell.angle_alpha   90.00
_cell.angle_beta   90.00
_cell.angle_gamma   90.00
#
_symmetry.space_group_name_H-M   'P 1'
#
loop_
_entity.id
_entity.type
_entity.pdbx_description
1 polymer ?
#
loop_
_entity_poly.entity_id
_entity_poly.type
_entity_poly.pdbx_seq_one_letter_code
_entity_poly.pdbx_strand_id
1 'polypeptide(L)'
;ATGELHPHQEFVDPQTGVRNVETVINITRDDVEEYFGKDKFKCECVAWSSRGQIRSQPAVIDVAYLKKQFDSPPYSQNVEMDHQAELRCHAPPGVPPPQIYWLR
;
A
#
# COMPACT_ATOMS: atom_id res chain seq x y z
N ALA A 1 -1.72 1.96 -22.24
CA ALA A 1 -0.46 1.71 -22.98
C ALA A 1 0.08 3.07 -23.42
N THR A 2 0.62 3.81 -22.46
CA THR A 2 1.28 5.10 -22.67
C THR A 2 2.76 4.84 -22.46
N GLY A 3 3.52 4.95 -23.56
CA GLY A 3 4.96 4.77 -23.58
C GLY A 3 5.67 6.02 -23.08
N GLU A 4 5.63 6.27 -21.77
CA GLU A 4 6.63 7.13 -21.15
C GLU A 4 7.88 6.31 -20.88
N LEU A 5 9.01 6.80 -21.41
CA LEU A 5 10.32 6.17 -21.23
C LEU A 5 10.70 6.38 -19.76
N HIS A 6 10.34 5.43 -18.91
CA HIS A 6 10.79 5.42 -17.52
C HIS A 6 12.32 5.54 -17.51
N PRO A 7 12.90 6.46 -16.71
CA PRO A 7 14.34 6.57 -16.63
C PRO A 7 14.93 5.21 -16.31
N HIS A 8 15.86 4.80 -17.17
CA HIS A 8 16.48 3.49 -17.14
C HIS A 8 17.98 3.66 -17.04
N GLN A 9 18.57 3.11 -16.00
CA GLN A 9 20.01 3.14 -15.78
C GLN A 9 20.59 1.75 -16.00
N GLU A 10 21.59 1.68 -16.85
CA GLU A 10 22.36 0.47 -17.05
C GLU A 10 23.66 0.57 -16.26
N PHE A 11 24.00 -0.52 -15.57
CA PHE A 11 25.28 -0.63 -14.88
C PHE A 11 25.75 -2.08 -14.85
N VAL A 12 27.03 -2.28 -14.60
CA VAL A 12 27.60 -3.62 -14.38
C VAL A 12 27.94 -3.70 -12.91
N ASP A 13 27.42 -4.72 -12.23
CA ASP A 13 27.78 -4.99 -10.84
C ASP A 13 29.27 -5.42 -10.79
N PRO A 14 30.14 -4.67 -10.11
CA PRO A 14 31.57 -4.94 -10.08
C PRO A 14 31.94 -6.24 -9.34
N GLN A 15 31.06 -6.79 -8.49
CA GLN A 15 31.31 -8.05 -7.78
C GLN A 15 30.91 -9.27 -8.62
N THR A 16 29.86 -9.15 -9.43
CA THR A 16 29.30 -10.28 -10.19
C THR A 16 29.56 -10.22 -11.70
N GLY A 17 29.93 -9.05 -12.23
CA GLY A 17 30.09 -8.82 -13.67
C GLY A 17 28.77 -8.82 -14.45
N VAL A 18 27.62 -8.89 -13.78
CA VAL A 18 26.30 -8.94 -14.40
C VAL A 18 25.88 -7.53 -14.80
N ARG A 19 25.45 -7.36 -16.06
CA ARG A 19 24.83 -6.12 -16.55
C ARG A 19 23.40 -6.06 -16.05
N ASN A 20 23.13 -5.07 -15.21
CA ASN A 20 21.83 -4.79 -14.63
C ASN A 20 21.18 -3.58 -15.29
N VAL A 21 19.87 -3.61 -15.21
CA VAL A 21 18.94 -2.62 -15.72
C VAL A 21 18.08 -2.20 -14.55
N GLU A 22 18.15 -0.93 -14.18
CA GLU A 22 17.28 -0.34 -13.17
C GLU A 22 16.31 0.62 -13.82
N THR A 23 15.04 0.60 -13.40
CA THR A 23 14.00 1.50 -13.89
C THR A 23 13.19 2.05 -12.74
N VAL A 24 12.79 3.31 -12.84
CA VAL A 24 11.98 4.00 -11.82
C VAL A 24 10.75 4.58 -12.48
N ILE A 25 9.59 4.34 -11.86
CA ILE A 25 8.29 4.83 -12.32
C ILE A 25 7.72 5.74 -11.25
N ASN A 26 7.35 6.96 -11.65
CA ASN A 26 6.63 7.88 -10.78
C ASN A 26 5.12 7.70 -11.03
N ILE A 27 4.37 7.51 -9.96
CA ILE A 27 2.92 7.26 -10.01
C ILE A 27 2.24 8.40 -9.27
N THR A 28 1.36 9.09 -9.98
CA THR A 28 0.62 10.23 -9.46
C THR A 28 -0.73 9.78 -8.91
N ARG A 29 -1.41 10.70 -8.21
CA ARG A 29 -2.79 10.47 -7.76
C ARG A 29 -3.73 10.27 -8.94
N ASP A 30 -3.58 11.07 -9.99
CA ASP A 30 -4.46 11.05 -11.16
C ASP A 30 -4.34 9.70 -11.88
N ASP A 31 -3.14 9.12 -11.98
CA ASP A 31 -2.93 7.78 -12.56
C ASP A 31 -3.76 6.69 -11.87
N VAL A 32 -3.96 6.81 -10.54
CA VAL A 32 -4.69 5.85 -9.72
C VAL A 32 -6.20 6.14 -9.74
N GLU A 33 -6.60 7.41 -9.65
CA GLU A 33 -8.01 7.82 -9.65
C GLU A 33 -8.67 7.66 -11.02
N GLU A 34 -7.92 7.82 -12.11
CA GLU A 34 -8.39 7.63 -13.50
C GLU A 34 -8.22 6.19 -14.00
N TYR A 35 -7.80 5.26 -13.14
CA TYR A 35 -7.75 3.85 -13.48
C TYR A 35 -9.13 3.20 -13.44
N PHE A 36 -9.78 3.09 -14.60
CA PHE A 36 -11.10 2.47 -14.75
C PHE A 36 -11.05 0.93 -14.88
N GLY A 37 -9.99 0.28 -14.40
CA GLY A 37 -9.89 -1.17 -14.37
C GLY A 37 -10.87 -1.81 -13.38
N LYS A 38 -11.15 -3.11 -13.55
CA LYS A 38 -12.00 -3.86 -12.61
C LYS A 38 -11.29 -4.17 -11.28
N ASP A 39 -9.97 -4.27 -11.32
CA ASP A 39 -9.13 -4.54 -10.16
C ASP A 39 -8.55 -3.24 -9.58
N LYS A 40 -7.80 -3.33 -8.48
CA LYS A 40 -7.01 -2.19 -7.98
C LYS A 40 -5.83 -1.87 -8.90
N PHE A 41 -5.36 -0.62 -8.86
CA PHE A 41 -4.14 -0.22 -9.54
C PHE A 41 -2.95 -1.03 -9.01
N LYS A 42 -2.17 -1.64 -9.92
CA LYS A 42 -1.04 -2.48 -9.54
C LYS A 42 0.12 -2.36 -10.51
N CYS A 43 1.33 -2.48 -9.97
CA CYS A 43 2.58 -2.52 -10.71
C CYS A 43 3.28 -3.86 -10.51
N GLU A 44 3.81 -4.41 -11.60
CA GLU A 44 4.67 -5.60 -11.59
C GLU A 44 5.98 -5.25 -12.29
N CYS A 45 7.09 -5.64 -11.70
CA CYS A 45 8.40 -5.57 -12.35
C CYS A 45 8.66 -6.88 -13.08
N VAL A 46 9.05 -6.80 -14.35
CA VAL A 46 9.43 -7.96 -15.16
C VAL A 46 10.92 -7.83 -15.47
N ALA A 47 11.70 -8.85 -15.07
CA ALA A 47 13.13 -8.91 -15.33
C ALA A 47 13.43 -9.95 -16.41
N TRP A 48 14.32 -9.62 -17.34
CA TRP A 48 14.70 -10.48 -18.47
C TRP A 48 16.19 -10.80 -18.46
N SER A 49 16.54 -12.01 -18.89
CA SER A 49 17.91 -12.48 -19.13
C SER A 49 17.95 -13.41 -20.35
N SER A 50 19.14 -13.83 -20.77
CA SER A 50 19.31 -14.85 -21.81
C SER A 50 18.67 -16.20 -21.44
N ARG A 51 18.36 -16.44 -20.16
CA ARG A 51 17.76 -17.68 -19.64
C ARG A 51 16.24 -17.61 -19.51
N GLY A 52 15.63 -16.45 -19.77
CA GLY A 52 14.18 -16.24 -19.67
C GLY A 52 13.80 -15.00 -18.87
N GLN A 53 12.54 -14.95 -18.45
CA GLN A 53 11.96 -13.82 -17.72
C GLN A 53 11.34 -14.26 -16.39
N ILE A 54 11.39 -13.38 -15.39
CA ILE A 54 10.71 -13.55 -14.10
C ILE A 54 9.88 -12.31 -13.78
N ARG A 55 8.84 -12.48 -12.95
CA ARG A 55 7.95 -11.40 -12.52
C ARG A 55 8.06 -11.22 -11.01
N SER A 56 8.03 -9.98 -10.55
CA SER A 56 7.92 -9.66 -9.12
C SER A 56 6.54 -10.02 -8.58
N GLN A 57 6.38 -9.90 -7.26
CA GLN A 57 5.05 -9.78 -6.69
C GLN A 57 4.41 -8.46 -7.14
N PRO A 58 3.08 -8.43 -7.39
CA PRO A 58 2.38 -7.20 -7.74
C PRO A 58 2.32 -6.25 -6.54
N ALA A 59 2.74 -5.01 -6.74
CA ALA A 59 2.57 -3.92 -5.79
C ALA A 59 1.22 -3.24 -6.06
N VAL A 60 0.29 -3.31 -5.11
CA VAL A 60 -1.00 -2.64 -5.18
C VAL A 60 -0.90 -1.24 -4.63
N ILE A 61 -1.42 -0.26 -5.36
CA ILE A 61 -1.33 1.16 -5.01
C ILE A 61 -2.75 1.69 -4.87
N ASP A 62 -3.01 2.36 -3.75
CA ASP A 62 -4.31 2.95 -3.41
C ASP A 62 -4.10 4.38 -2.89
N VAL A 63 -5.11 5.23 -3.08
CA VAL A 63 -5.14 6.56 -2.49
C VAL A 63 -5.48 6.45 -1.01
N ALA A 64 -4.48 6.73 -0.16
CA ALA A 64 -4.65 6.66 1.29
C ALA A 64 -5.65 7.70 1.80
N TYR A 65 -6.53 7.28 2.71
CA TYR A 65 -7.44 8.17 3.41
C TYR A 65 -7.81 7.63 4.79
N LEU A 66 -8.26 8.54 5.65
CA LEU A 66 -8.84 8.22 6.95
C LEU A 66 -10.02 9.17 7.21
N LYS A 67 -11.19 8.62 7.52
CA LYS A 67 -12.35 9.42 7.92
C LYS A 67 -12.15 9.97 9.32
N LYS A 68 -12.78 11.12 9.60
CA LYS A 68 -12.65 11.80 10.91
C LYS A 68 -13.54 11.18 12.00
N GLN A 69 -14.72 10.69 11.62
CA GLN A 69 -15.71 10.17 12.55
C GLN A 69 -15.47 8.69 12.78
N PHE A 70 -15.39 8.30 14.05
CA PHE A 70 -15.37 6.89 14.44
C PHE A 70 -16.69 6.24 14.07
N ASP A 71 -16.61 4.98 13.65
CA ASP A 71 -17.80 4.16 13.44
C ASP A 71 -18.48 3.84 14.79
N SER A 72 -17.68 3.53 15.82
CA SER A 72 -18.12 3.60 17.20
C SER A 72 -16.99 4.05 18.13
N PRO A 73 -17.10 5.20 18.80
CA PRO A 73 -16.15 5.59 19.83
C PRO A 73 -16.42 4.81 21.13
N PRO A 74 -15.43 4.70 22.03
CA PRO A 74 -15.67 4.21 23.38
C PRO A 74 -16.56 5.19 24.16
N TYR A 75 -17.57 4.66 24.84
CA TYR A 75 -18.49 5.43 25.66
C TYR A 75 -18.17 5.29 27.14
N SER A 76 -18.43 6.35 27.91
CA SER A 76 -18.31 6.31 29.37
C SER A 76 -19.32 5.33 29.97
N GLN A 77 -18.85 4.47 30.87
CA GLN A 77 -19.68 3.52 31.59
C GLN A 77 -19.48 3.70 33.11
N ASN A 78 -20.59 3.72 33.85
CA ASN A 78 -20.56 3.56 35.31
C ASN A 78 -20.68 2.07 35.63
N VAL A 79 -19.78 1.55 36.44
CA VAL A 79 -19.71 0.13 36.80
C VAL A 79 -19.57 0.03 38.32
N GLU A 80 -20.35 -0.86 38.92
CA GLU A 80 -20.26 -1.12 40.36
C GLU A 80 -18.92 -1.75 40.72
N MET A 81 -18.55 -1.68 42.00
CA MET A 81 -17.35 -2.36 42.49
C MET A 81 -17.47 -3.87 42.21
N ASP A 82 -16.34 -4.50 41.88
CA ASP A 82 -16.22 -5.93 41.55
C ASP A 82 -16.99 -6.40 40.29
N HIS A 83 -17.49 -5.46 39.48
CA HIS A 83 -18.10 -5.78 38.18
C HIS A 83 -17.14 -5.49 37.02
N GLN A 84 -17.32 -6.21 35.92
CA GLN A 84 -16.51 -6.06 34.70
C GLN A 84 -17.02 -4.92 33.82
N ALA A 85 -16.10 -4.16 33.21
CA ALA A 85 -16.38 -3.17 32.17
C ALA A 85 -15.85 -3.64 30.80
N GLU A 86 -16.61 -3.40 29.74
CA GLU A 86 -16.18 -3.65 28.35
C GLU A 86 -16.31 -2.34 27.56
N LEU A 87 -15.19 -1.83 27.06
CA LEU A 87 -15.17 -0.65 26.19
C LEU A 87 -15.04 -1.10 24.74
N ARG A 88 -16.08 -0.81 23.94
CA ARG A 88 -16.08 -1.10 22.50
C ARG A 88 -15.51 0.09 21.73
N CYS A 89 -14.78 -0.21 20.65
CA CYS A 89 -14.23 0.80 19.76
C CYS A 89 -14.14 0.24 18.33
N HIS A 90 -14.78 0.93 17.38
CA HIS A 90 -14.64 0.68 15.95
C HIS A 90 -14.04 1.93 15.30
N ALA A 91 -12.85 1.76 14.71
CA ALA A 91 -12.11 2.85 14.09
C ALA A 91 -12.87 3.48 12.92
N PRO A 92 -12.54 4.73 12.54
CA PRO A 92 -13.06 5.32 11.32
C PRO A 92 -12.72 4.48 10.08
N PRO A 93 -13.53 4.50 9.02
CA PRO A 93 -13.16 3.92 7.75
C PRO A 93 -11.87 4.55 7.19
N GLY A 94 -10.94 3.73 6.72
CA GLY A 94 -9.67 4.16 6.16
C GLY A 94 -9.00 3.11 5.30
N VAL A 95 -8.10 3.56 4.42
CA VAL A 95 -7.22 2.72 3.60
C VAL A 95 -5.78 3.19 3.79
N PRO A 96 -4.85 2.31 4.22
CA PRO A 96 -5.09 0.96 4.71
C PRO A 96 -5.98 0.94 5.97
N PRO A 97 -6.50 -0.24 6.38
CA PRO A 97 -7.29 -0.35 7.61
C PRO A 97 -6.52 0.24 8.81
N PRO A 98 -7.14 1.13 9.59
CA PRO A 98 -6.47 1.75 10.72
C PRO A 98 -6.25 0.77 11.87
N GLN A 99 -5.25 1.06 12.70
CA GLN A 99 -4.93 0.30 13.90
C GLN A 99 -5.48 1.01 15.14
N ILE A 100 -5.98 0.24 16.11
CA ILE A 100 -6.57 0.74 17.36
C ILE A 100 -5.65 0.37 18.53
N TYR A 101 -5.42 1.34 19.42
CA TYR A 101 -4.73 1.14 20.69
C TYR A 101 -5.44 1.95 21.79
N TRP A 102 -5.30 1.49 23.03
CA TRP A 102 -5.92 2.12 24.20
C TRP A 102 -4.92 3.00 24.94
N LEU A 103 -5.39 4.15 25.41
CA LEU A 103 -4.67 5.05 26.29
C LEU A 103 -5.44 5.14 27.62
N ARG A 104 -4.70 5.26 28.73
CA ARG A 104 -5.25 5.42 30.08
C ARG A 104 -5.19 6.87 30.51
#